data_AF-A0A3Q8XT51-F1
#
_entry.id   AF-A0A3Q8XT51-F1
#
_cell.length_a   1.000
_cell.length_b   1.000
_cell.length_c   1.000
_cell.angle_alpha   90.00
_cell.angle_beta   90.00
_cell.angle_gamma   90.00
#
_symmetry.space_group_name_H-M   'P 1'
#
loop_
_entity.id
_entity.type
_entity.pdbx_description
1 polymer ?
#
loop_
_entity_poly.entity_id
_entity_poly.type
_entity_poly.pdbx_seq_one_letter_code
_entity_poly.pdbx_strand_id
1 'polypeptide(L)' 'MKTFLLAAITAGVLAYGANFILNSNWQATSATAYTTSGARVGDPGGNLVGADWPAAAESERDS' A
#
# COMPACT_ATOMS: atom_id res chain seq x y z
N MET A 1 -32.87 16.36 23.48
CA MET A 1 -31.62 16.81 22.81
C MET A 1 -30.37 16.10 23.30
N LYS A 2 -30.21 15.83 24.62
CA LYS A 2 -29.02 15.14 25.17
C LYS A 2 -28.71 13.78 24.52
N THR A 3 -29.73 12.96 24.30
CA THR A 3 -29.61 11.64 23.64
C THR A 3 -29.18 11.74 22.18
N PHE A 4 -29.68 12.73 21.46
CA PHE A 4 -29.29 12.98 20.08
C PHE A 4 -27.82 13.44 19.98
N LEU A 5 -27.39 14.33 20.88
CA LEU A 5 -25.99 14.76 20.96
C LEU A 5 -25.05 13.58 21.28
N LEU A 6 -25.43 12.71 22.22
CA LEU A 6 -24.69 11.48 22.52
C LEU A 6 -24.57 10.56 21.30
N ALA A 7 -25.67 10.35 20.56
CA ALA A 7 -25.65 9.54 19.35
C ALA A 7 -24.73 10.12 18.27
N ALA A 8 -24.78 11.44 18.06
CA ALA A 8 -23.92 12.13 17.10
C ALA A 8 -22.43 12.01 17.45
N ILE A 9 -22.08 12.18 18.73
CA ILE A 9 -20.70 12.03 19.21
C ILE A 9 -20.23 10.58 19.01
N THR A 10 -21.03 9.60 19.42
CA THR A 10 -20.68 8.18 19.26
C THR A 10 -20.48 7.81 17.79
N ALA A 11 -21.36 8.27 16.90
CA ALA A 11 -21.22 8.07 15.45
C ALA A 11 -19.91 8.68 14.91
N GLY A 12 -19.55 9.89 15.36
CA GLY A 12 -18.30 10.55 14.99
C GLY A 12 -17.07 9.75 15.44
N VAL A 13 -17.08 9.24 16.68
CA VAL A 13 -15.98 8.41 17.20
C VAL A 13 -15.85 7.11 16.42
N LEU A 14 -16.97 6.43 16.14
CA LEU A 14 -16.97 5.19 15.36
C LEU A 14 -16.48 5.41 13.92
N ALA A 15 -16.91 6.49 13.28
CA ALA A 15 -16.47 6.83 11.93
C ALA A 15 -14.96 7.11 11.88
N TYR A 16 -14.46 7.91 12.83
CA TYR A 16 -13.03 8.21 12.93
C TYR A 16 -12.20 6.95 13.23
N GLY A 17 -12.66 6.12 14.19
CA GLY A 17 -11.99 4.88 14.55
C GLY A 17 -11.94 3.89 13.39
N ALA A 18 -13.05 3.70 12.68
CA ALA A 18 -13.12 2.85 11.49
C ALA A 18 -12.17 3.36 10.40
N ASN A 19 -12.14 4.67 10.15
CA ASN A 19 -11.22 5.28 9.19
C ASN A 19 -9.75 5.04 9.60
N PHE A 20 -9.39 5.26 10.87
CA PHE A 20 -8.04 5.06 11.35
C PHE A 20 -7.59 3.60 11.20
N ILE A 21 -8.43 2.66 11.61
CA ILE A 21 -8.21 1.21 11.53
C ILE A 21 -8.01 0.79 10.06
N LEU A 22 -8.94 1.19 9.18
CA LEU A 22 -8.89 0.89 7.75
C LEU A 22 -7.60 1.42 7.08
N ASN A 23 -7.26 2.69 7.31
CA ASN A 23 -6.08 3.31 6.70
C ASN A 23 -4.76 2.76 7.26
N SER A 24 -4.72 2.40 8.55
CA SER A 24 -3.46 1.97 9.19
C SER A 24 -3.09 0.53 8.90
N ASN A 25 -4.06 -0.35 8.60
CA ASN A 25 -3.77 -1.78 8.49
C ASN A 25 -4.20 -2.42 7.16
N TRP A 26 -5.19 -1.87 6.45
CA TRP A 26 -5.78 -2.56 5.29
C TRP A 26 -5.76 -1.75 3.99
N GLN A 27 -5.65 -0.42 4.03
CA GLN A 27 -5.44 0.35 2.80
C GLN A 27 -4.02 0.14 2.27
N ALA A 28 -3.87 -0.79 1.34
CA ALA A 28 -2.80 -0.72 0.35
C ALA A 28 -3.25 0.21 -0.78
N THR A 29 -2.37 1.12 -1.23
CA THR A 29 -2.63 1.88 -2.47
C THR A 29 -2.84 0.89 -3.63
N SER A 30 -3.66 1.25 -4.62
CA SER A 30 -3.92 0.41 -5.80
C SER A 30 -2.62 -0.01 -6.51
N ALA A 31 -1.59 0.85 -6.47
CA ALA A 31 -0.24 0.51 -6.89
C ALA A 31 0.35 -0.65 -6.06
N THR A 32 0.25 -0.67 -4.74
CA THR A 32 0.77 -1.77 -3.91
C THR A 32 -0.06 -3.05 -4.04
N ALA A 33 -1.38 -2.95 -4.20
CA ALA A 33 -2.26 -4.12 -4.29
C ALA A 33 -2.22 -4.83 -5.66
N TYR A 34 -1.95 -4.11 -6.75
CA TYR A 34 -2.02 -4.63 -8.12
C TYR A 34 -0.73 -4.47 -8.95
N THR A 35 0.37 -3.97 -8.37
CA THR A 35 1.68 -4.11 -9.02
C THR A 35 2.08 -5.58 -8.95
N THR A 36 1.93 -6.27 -10.08
CA THR A 36 2.75 -7.46 -10.38
C THR A 36 4.14 -6.97 -10.78
N SER A 37 5.13 -7.86 -10.93
CA SER A 37 6.51 -7.57 -11.38
C SER A 37 6.64 -6.90 -12.77
N GLY A 38 5.58 -6.26 -13.29
CA GLY A 38 5.58 -5.44 -14.49
C GLY A 38 5.91 -3.99 -14.19
N ALA A 39 6.69 -3.38 -15.08
CA ALA A 39 7.30 -2.06 -14.94
C ALA A 39 6.38 -0.97 -14.38
N ARG A 40 6.67 -0.48 -13.17
CA ARG A 40 6.04 0.75 -12.66
C ARG A 40 6.58 1.94 -13.44
N VAL A 41 5.68 2.75 -13.98
CA VAL A 41 5.97 3.94 -14.82
C VAL A 41 6.83 4.99 -14.10
N GLY A 42 6.88 4.97 -12.75
CA GLY A 42 7.69 5.90 -11.94
C GLY A 42 9.12 5.46 -11.65
N ASP A 43 9.50 4.22 -11.98
CA ASP A 43 10.85 3.69 -11.71
C ASP A 43 11.29 2.77 -12.87
N PRO A 44 11.69 3.37 -14.01
CA PRO A 44 12.05 2.64 -15.22
C PRO A 44 13.38 1.89 -14.99
N GLY A 45 13.31 0.56 -14.91
CA GLY A 45 14.49 -0.33 -14.83
C GLY A 45 14.41 -1.31 -13.68
N GLY A 46 14.38 -0.85 -12.43
CA GLY A 46 14.43 -1.72 -11.25
C GLY A 46 13.25 -2.72 -11.15
N ASN A 47 12.11 -2.35 -11.72
CA ASN A 47 10.92 -3.22 -11.77
C ASN A 47 11.01 -4.34 -12.83
N LEU A 48 11.94 -4.26 -13.78
CA LEU A 48 12.06 -5.25 -14.87
C LEU A 48 13.08 -6.35 -14.57
N VAL A 49 14.12 -6.01 -13.82
CA VAL A 49 15.31 -6.86 -13.65
C VAL A 49 15.73 -7.05 -12.20
N GLY A 50 15.04 -6.41 -11.24
CA GLY A 50 15.42 -6.41 -9.83
C GLY A 50 16.42 -5.29 -9.51
N ALA A 51 16.54 -4.96 -8.21
CA ALA A 51 17.44 -3.91 -7.73
C ALA A 51 18.93 -4.33 -7.75
N ASP A 52 19.18 -5.62 -7.89
CA ASP A 52 20.47 -6.31 -7.93
C ASP A 52 20.98 -6.53 -9.37
N TRP A 53 20.24 -6.06 -10.38
CA TRP A 53 20.74 -6.00 -11.76
C TRP A 53 21.84 -4.93 -11.90
N PRO A 54 22.95 -5.22 -12.60
CA PRO A 54 23.25 -6.40 -13.42
C PRO A 54 24.02 -7.53 -12.71
N ALA A 55 24.36 -7.39 -11.42
CA ALA A 55 25.18 -8.37 -10.71
C ALA A 55 24.55 -9.79 -10.71
N ALA A 56 23.23 -9.88 -10.59
CA ALA A 56 22.50 -11.14 -10.75
C ALA A 56 22.69 -11.79 -12.14
N ALA A 57 22.80 -10.96 -13.19
CA ALA A 57 23.00 -11.42 -14.57
C ALA A 57 24.41 -11.98 -14.80
N GLU A 58 25.41 -11.42 -14.12
CA GLU A 58 26.80 -11.85 -14.23
C GLU A 58 27.00 -13.19 -13.52
N SER A 59 26.39 -13.36 -12.35
CA SER A 59 26.34 -14.63 -11.62
C SER A 59 25.76 -15.80 -12.45
N GLU A 60 24.72 -15.55 -13.24
CA GLU A 60 24.08 -16.59 -14.06
C GLU A 60 24.91 -16.95 -15.30
N ARG A 61 25.70 -16.01 -15.85
CA ARG A 61 26.61 -16.31 -16.98
C ARG A 61 27.83 -17.13 -16.60
N ASP A 62 28.27 -17.01 -15.35
CA ASP A 62 29.44 -17.70 -14.82
C ASP A 62 29.11 -19.07 -14.21
N SER A 63 27.84 -19.50 -14.28
CA SER A 63 27.31 -20.80 -13.83
C SER A 63 27.17 -21.80 -14.98
#